data_AF-A0AAW9IBS2-F1
#
_entry.id   AF-A0AAW9IBS2-F1
#
_cell.length_a   1.000
_cell.length_b   1.000
_cell.length_c   1.000
_cell.angle_alpha   90.00
_cell.angle_beta   90.00
_cell.angle_gamma   90.00
#
_symmetry.space_group_name_H-M   'P 1'
#
loop_
_entity.id
_entity.type
_entity.pdbx_description
1 polymer ?
#
loop_
_entity_poly.entity_id
_entity_poly.type
_entity_poly.pdbx_seq_one_letter_code
_entity_poly.pdbx_strand_id
1 'polypeptide(L)'
;MALSLVTFITLIPSSLATGKSLGDAQFQLKPLPYAYDALEPYIDKETMMLHHDKHEQAYLDNLNKAIAKHPELYSKGIEGILKDLDSIPSDIKQTVINNAGGVYNHDVFWSIMSP
;
A
#
# COMPACT_ATOMS: atom_id res chain seq x y z
N MET A 1 -24.34 -52.88 -32.45
CA MET A 1 -23.42 -51.87 -33.03
C MET A 1 -23.85 -50.51 -32.51
N ALA A 2 -22.88 -49.74 -32.03
CA ALA A 2 -23.03 -48.63 -31.08
C ALA A 2 -23.90 -47.46 -31.57
N LEU A 3 -24.85 -47.01 -30.73
CA LEU A 3 -25.46 -45.68 -30.86
C LEU A 3 -24.58 -44.68 -30.11
N SER A 4 -24.07 -43.70 -30.84
CA SER A 4 -23.31 -42.56 -30.32
C SER A 4 -24.30 -41.45 -29.92
N LEU A 5 -24.37 -41.13 -28.63
CA LEU A 5 -25.01 -39.91 -28.13
C LEU A 5 -23.92 -38.85 -27.95
N VAL A 6 -23.92 -37.83 -28.80
CA VAL A 6 -23.13 -36.61 -28.63
C VAL A 6 -24.03 -35.58 -27.96
N THR A 7 -23.86 -35.39 -26.66
CA THR A 7 -24.53 -34.32 -25.91
C THR A 7 -23.74 -33.03 -26.12
N PHE A 8 -24.27 -32.12 -26.92
CA PHE A 8 -23.75 -30.75 -27.05
C PHE A 8 -24.01 -29.99 -25.75
N ILE A 9 -22.97 -29.81 -24.93
CA ILE A 9 -22.97 -28.86 -23.81
C ILE A 9 -22.57 -27.50 -24.39
N THR A 10 -23.54 -26.60 -24.54
CA THR A 10 -23.27 -25.19 -24.87
C THR A 10 -22.58 -24.53 -23.68
N LEU A 11 -21.31 -24.20 -23.85
CA LEU A 11 -20.50 -23.44 -22.91
C LEU A 11 -21.01 -21.99 -22.87
N ILE A 12 -21.69 -21.60 -21.79
CA ILE A 12 -21.97 -20.19 -21.50
C ILE A 12 -20.66 -19.59 -20.98
N PRO A 13 -20.08 -18.56 -21.62
CA PRO A 13 -18.94 -17.87 -21.04
C PRO A 13 -19.46 -17.08 -19.84
N SER A 14 -19.10 -17.53 -18.64
CA SER A 14 -19.28 -16.76 -17.42
C SER A 14 -18.42 -15.51 -17.56
N SER A 15 -19.07 -14.39 -17.85
CA SER A 15 -18.48 -13.05 -17.78
C SER A 15 -17.76 -12.92 -16.45
N LEU A 16 -16.43 -12.70 -16.48
CA LEU A 16 -15.66 -12.33 -15.30
C LEU A 16 -16.31 -11.08 -14.70
N ALA A 17 -17.02 -11.27 -13.60
CA ALA A 17 -17.14 -10.23 -12.61
C ALA A 17 -15.71 -10.00 -12.09
N THR A 18 -15.10 -8.88 -12.48
CA THR A 18 -13.93 -8.32 -11.81
C THR A 18 -14.35 -7.88 -10.41
N GLY A 19 -14.58 -8.86 -9.54
CA GLY A 19 -14.52 -8.66 -8.10
C GLY A 19 -13.06 -8.41 -7.77
N LYS A 20 -12.65 -7.14 -7.72
CA LYS A 20 -11.38 -6.79 -7.08
C LYS A 20 -11.49 -7.23 -5.63
N SER A 21 -10.81 -8.33 -5.31
CA SER A 21 -10.62 -8.80 -3.94
C SER A 21 -10.12 -7.62 -3.12
N LEU A 22 -10.89 -7.22 -2.09
CA LEU A 22 -10.46 -6.23 -1.09
C LEU A 22 -9.22 -6.72 -0.31
N GLY A 23 -8.78 -7.97 -0.50
CA GLY A 23 -7.57 -8.55 0.07
C GLY A 23 -6.25 -8.12 -0.59
N ASP A 24 -6.29 -7.45 -1.76
CA ASP A 24 -5.08 -7.10 -2.52
C ASP A 24 -4.70 -5.60 -2.42
N ALA A 25 -5.43 -4.79 -1.65
CA ALA A 25 -5.30 -3.33 -1.63
C ALA A 25 -4.32 -2.81 -0.55
N GLN A 26 -3.12 -3.38 -0.41
CA GLN A 26 -2.13 -2.88 0.56
C GLN A 26 -1.45 -1.60 0.08
N PHE A 27 -1.11 -0.71 1.01
CA PHE A 27 -0.27 0.45 0.70
C PHE A 27 1.13 0.02 0.26
N GLN A 28 1.76 0.79 -0.62
CA GLN A 28 3.05 0.48 -1.24
C GLN A 28 4.04 1.60 -0.99
N LEU A 29 5.33 1.25 -0.89
CA LEU A 29 6.42 2.21 -0.76
C LEU A 29 6.59 2.91 -2.10
N LYS A 30 6.52 4.23 -2.12
CA LYS A 30 6.77 4.99 -3.34
C LYS A 30 8.27 4.99 -3.62
N PRO A 31 8.73 4.77 -4.86
CA PRO A 31 10.15 4.90 -5.16
C PRO A 31 10.62 6.35 -4.95
N LEU A 32 11.87 6.51 -4.52
CA LEU A 32 12.53 7.82 -4.51
C LEU A 32 12.45 8.49 -5.89
N PRO A 33 12.20 9.82 -5.95
CA PRO A 33 12.11 10.55 -7.22
C PRO A 33 13.48 10.82 -7.88
N TYR A 34 14.58 10.46 -7.21
CA TYR A 34 15.95 10.63 -7.67
C TYR A 34 16.86 9.50 -7.12
N ALA A 35 18.11 9.44 -7.59
CA ALA A 35 19.08 8.44 -7.14
C ALA A 35 19.48 8.66 -5.66
N TYR A 36 19.88 7.60 -4.96
CA TYR A 36 20.25 7.68 -3.54
C TYR A 36 21.43 8.62 -3.23
N ASP A 37 22.31 8.88 -4.19
CA ASP A 37 23.46 9.78 -4.05
C ASP A 37 23.17 11.20 -4.60
N ALA A 38 21.96 11.47 -5.07
CA ALA A 38 21.65 12.72 -5.76
C ALA A 38 21.65 13.95 -4.84
N LEU A 39 21.64 13.77 -3.52
CA LEU A 39 21.67 14.86 -2.52
C LEU A 39 23.06 15.05 -1.87
N GLU A 40 24.08 14.33 -2.33
CA GLU A 40 25.44 14.57 -1.86
C GLU A 40 25.95 15.96 -2.30
N PRO A 41 26.79 16.63 -1.48
CA PRO A 41 27.38 16.18 -0.22
C PRO A 41 26.54 16.54 1.03
N TYR A 42 25.28 16.96 0.85
CA TYR A 42 24.44 17.46 1.94
C TYR A 42 23.77 16.33 2.73
N ILE A 43 23.35 15.28 2.04
CA ILE A 43 22.86 14.04 2.63
C ILE A 43 23.56 12.88 1.92
N ASP A 44 24.22 12.02 2.70
CA ASP A 44 24.98 10.91 2.16
C ASP A 44 24.09 9.76 1.66
N LYS A 45 24.61 8.99 0.69
CA LYS A 45 23.91 7.85 0.08
C LYS A 45 23.46 6.78 1.09
N GLU A 46 24.27 6.50 2.10
CA GLU A 46 23.98 5.45 3.08
C GLU A 46 22.75 5.83 3.93
N THR A 47 22.70 7.08 4.38
CA THR A 47 21.52 7.66 5.04
C THR A 47 20.29 7.58 4.15
N MET A 48 20.38 7.95 2.87
CA MET A 48 19.25 7.87 1.93
C MET A 48 18.71 6.43 1.80
N MET A 49 19.60 5.44 1.67
CA MET A 49 19.21 4.03 1.57
C MET A 49 18.53 3.53 2.84
N LEU A 50 19.11 3.83 4.02
CA LEU A 50 18.53 3.39 5.29
C LEU A 50 17.20 4.11 5.59
N HIS A 51 17.11 5.40 5.30
CA HIS A 51 15.94 6.20 5.62
C HIS A 51 14.74 5.82 4.75
N HIS A 52 14.93 5.57 3.45
CA HIS A 52 13.85 5.12 2.56
C HIS A 52 13.59 3.61 2.68
N ASP A 53 14.60 2.76 2.44
CA ASP A 53 14.38 1.30 2.27
C ASP A 53 14.16 0.55 3.59
N LYS A 54 14.48 1.18 4.73
CA LYS A 54 14.31 0.56 6.05
C LYS A 54 13.34 1.34 6.92
N HIS A 55 13.60 2.63 7.14
CA HIS A 55 12.80 3.40 8.10
C HIS A 55 11.37 3.66 7.58
N GLU A 56 11.22 4.18 6.37
CA GLU A 56 9.91 4.36 5.75
C GLU A 56 9.20 3.02 5.50
N GLN A 57 9.92 2.02 4.96
CA GLN A 57 9.38 0.66 4.77
C GLN A 57 8.82 0.07 6.07
N ALA A 58 9.49 0.27 7.21
CA ALA A 58 9.01 -0.23 8.50
C ALA A 58 7.69 0.43 8.92
N TYR A 59 7.51 1.72 8.66
CA TYR A 59 6.20 2.36 8.89
C TYR A 59 5.12 1.75 8.00
N LEU A 60 5.42 1.55 6.72
CA LEU A 60 4.46 0.97 5.77
C LEU A 60 4.05 -0.45 6.16
N ASP A 61 5.01 -1.30 6.51
CA ASP A 61 4.76 -2.69 6.92
C ASP A 61 3.87 -2.75 8.18
N ASN A 62 4.19 -1.92 9.17
CA ASN A 62 3.41 -1.83 10.41
C ASN A 62 2.01 -1.27 10.16
N LEU A 63 1.87 -0.30 9.24
CA LEU A 63 0.58 0.26 8.85
C LEU A 63 -0.30 -0.81 8.19
N ASN A 64 0.23 -1.50 7.17
CA ASN A 64 -0.49 -2.58 6.48
C ASN A 64 -0.88 -3.70 7.46
N LYS A 65 0.02 -4.07 8.37
CA LYS A 65 -0.27 -5.06 9.42
C LYS A 65 -1.41 -4.62 10.35
N ALA A 66 -1.48 -3.34 10.71
CA ALA A 66 -2.55 -2.81 11.54
C ALA A 66 -3.89 -2.79 10.78
N ILE A 67 -3.90 -2.30 9.54
CA ILE A 67 -5.09 -2.17 8.70
C ILE A 67 -5.62 -3.52 8.22
N ALA A 68 -4.81 -4.58 8.20
CA ALA A 68 -5.30 -5.92 7.89
C ALA A 68 -6.47 -6.39 8.79
N LYS A 69 -6.64 -5.80 9.98
CA LYS A 69 -7.81 -6.04 10.85
C LYS A 69 -9.08 -5.30 10.42
N HIS A 70 -8.94 -4.21 9.67
CA HIS A 70 -9.97 -3.25 9.25
C HIS A 70 -9.72 -2.83 7.78
N PRO A 71 -9.83 -3.78 6.83
CA PRO A 71 -9.35 -3.61 5.45
C PRO A 71 -10.11 -2.52 4.66
N GLU A 72 -11.30 -2.11 5.10
CA GLU A 72 -12.03 -0.99 4.52
C GLU A 72 -11.26 0.33 4.60
N LEU A 73 -10.32 0.48 5.56
CA LEU A 73 -9.48 1.67 5.68
C LEU A 73 -8.54 1.86 4.48
N TYR A 74 -8.20 0.80 3.73
CA TYR A 74 -7.40 0.93 2.51
C TYR A 74 -8.07 1.84 1.46
N SER A 75 -9.41 1.86 1.42
CA SER A 75 -10.18 2.70 0.49
C SER A 75 -10.10 4.20 0.80
N LYS A 76 -9.76 4.56 2.04
CA LYS A 76 -9.59 5.98 2.46
C LYS A 76 -8.29 6.58 1.96
N GLY A 77 -7.28 5.75 1.67
CA GLY A 77 -5.91 6.22 1.45
C GLY A 77 -5.25 6.77 2.72
N ILE A 78 -3.92 6.94 2.69
CA ILE A 78 -3.15 7.41 3.85
C ILE A 78 -3.59 8.82 4.29
N GLU A 79 -3.74 9.76 3.35
CA GLU A 79 -4.23 11.10 3.67
C GLU A 79 -5.65 11.11 4.25
N GLY A 80 -6.55 10.29 3.69
CA GLY A 80 -7.93 10.20 4.18
C GLY A 80 -8.00 9.64 5.60
N ILE A 81 -7.15 8.67 5.92
CA ILE A 81 -6.95 8.17 7.28
C ILE A 81 -6.49 9.31 8.22
N LEU A 82 -5.47 10.07 7.83
CA LEU A 82 -4.90 11.13 8.67
C LEU A 82 -5.83 12.34 8.86
N LYS A 83 -6.73 12.60 7.91
CA LYS A 83 -7.73 13.68 7.99
C LYS A 83 -8.89 13.37 8.94
N ASP A 84 -9.12 12.10 9.28
CA ASP A 84 -10.23 11.67 10.13
C ASP A 84 -9.80 10.56 11.09
N LEU A 85 -8.96 10.93 12.07
CA LEU A 85 -8.43 10.01 13.07
C LEU A 85 -9.49 9.51 14.06
N ASP A 86 -10.62 10.20 14.18
CA ASP A 86 -11.70 9.82 15.10
C ASP A 86 -12.54 8.65 14.58
N SER A 87 -12.57 8.44 13.26
CA SER A 87 -13.18 7.24 12.67
C SER A 87 -12.28 6.00 12.66
N ILE A 88 -11.04 6.09 13.18
CA ILE A 88 -10.14 4.94 13.25
C ILE A 88 -10.47 4.08 14.48
N PRO A 89 -10.70 2.77 14.31
CA PRO A 89 -10.99 1.85 15.41
C PRO A 89 -9.93 1.93 16.52
N SER A 90 -10.41 1.99 17.77
CA SER A 90 -9.56 2.26 18.93
C SER A 90 -8.45 1.22 19.15
N ASP A 91 -8.65 -0.02 18.70
CA ASP A 91 -7.69 -1.12 18.81
C ASP A 91 -6.46 -0.95 17.91
N ILE A 92 -6.55 -0.11 16.87
CA ILE A 92 -5.43 0.20 15.95
C ILE A 92 -5.09 1.69 15.88
N LYS A 93 -5.89 2.58 16.46
CA LYS A 93 -5.78 4.04 16.30
C LYS A 93 -4.38 4.58 16.50
N GLN A 94 -3.72 4.26 17.61
CA GLN A 94 -2.36 4.78 17.86
C GLN A 94 -1.32 4.23 16.88
N THR A 95 -1.43 2.95 16.52
CA THR A 95 -0.55 2.33 15.52
C THR A 95 -0.74 2.99 14.16
N VAL A 96 -1.98 3.25 13.76
CA VAL A 96 -2.29 3.96 12.51
C VAL A 96 -1.74 5.38 12.54
N ILE A 97 -1.95 6.14 13.62
CA ILE A 97 -1.41 7.51 13.77
C ILE A 97 0.10 7.52 13.54
N ASN A 98 0.83 6.65 14.24
CA ASN A 98 2.29 6.63 14.17
C ASN A 98 2.80 6.22 12.79
N ASN A 99 2.20 5.19 12.19
CA ASN A 99 2.73 4.58 10.97
C ASN A 99 2.19 5.24 9.69
N ALA A 100 0.91 5.63 9.64
CA ALA A 100 0.39 6.44 8.54
C ALA A 100 1.02 7.83 8.53
N GLY A 101 1.21 8.43 9.70
CA GLY A 101 1.96 9.69 9.83
C GLY A 101 3.42 9.52 9.40
N GLY A 102 4.07 8.42 9.78
CA GLY A 102 5.40 8.05 9.33
C GLY A 102 5.52 8.02 7.80
N VAL A 103 4.69 7.23 7.12
CA VAL A 103 4.70 7.14 5.65
C VAL A 103 4.40 8.50 5.01
N TYR A 104 3.35 9.20 5.44
CA TYR A 104 2.99 10.50 4.86
C TYR A 104 4.09 11.55 5.02
N ASN A 105 4.72 11.61 6.19
CA ASN A 105 5.81 12.56 6.44
C ASN A 105 7.02 12.29 5.54
N HIS A 106 7.36 11.01 5.27
CA HIS A 106 8.47 10.65 4.40
C HIS A 106 8.14 10.91 2.92
N ASP A 107 6.93 10.56 2.48
CA ASP A 107 6.41 10.92 1.16
C ASP A 107 6.59 12.42 0.88
N VAL A 108 6.21 13.27 1.85
CA VAL A 108 6.41 14.72 1.75
C VAL A 108 7.90 15.06 1.75
N PHE A 109 8.68 14.54 2.70
CA PHE A 109 10.12 14.81 2.85
C PHE A 109 10.90 14.58 1.55
N TRP A 110 10.66 13.46 0.86
CA TRP A 110 11.32 13.17 -0.43
C TRP A 110 10.84 14.08 -1.55
N SER A 111 9.57 14.44 -1.57
CA SER A 111 9.00 15.28 -2.64
C SER A 111 9.42 16.75 -2.58
N ILE A 112 9.86 17.23 -1.41
CA ILE A 112 10.28 18.63 -1.20
C ILE A 112 11.80 18.85 -1.34
N MET A 113 12.56 17.78 -1.55
CA MET A 113 13.99 17.85 -1.82
C MET A 113 14.26 17.68 -3.33
N SER A 114 15.38 18.23 -3.77
CA SER A 114 15.87 18.12 -5.14
C SER A 114 17.40 18.07 -5.12
N PRO A 115 18.03 17.36 -6.06
CA PRO A 115 19.43 17.55 -6.40
C PRO A 115 19.74 18.99 -6.79
#